data_AF-A0A8T3DRS1-F1
#
_entry.id   AF-A0A8T3DRS1-F1
#
_cell.length_a   1.000
_cell.length_b   1.000
_cell.length_c   1.000
_cell.angle_alpha   90.00
_cell.angle_beta   90.00
_cell.angle_gamma   90.00
#
_symmetry.space_group_name_H-M   'P 1'
#
loop_
_entity.id
_entity.type
_entity.pdbx_description
1 polymer ?
#
loop_
_entity_poly.entity_id
_entity_poly.type
_entity_poly.pdbx_seq_one_letter_code
_entity_poly.pdbx_strand_id
1 'polypeptide(L)'
;MAPRLLLLLLPLILLLWLNLICVAAIPKCCVTTSKNIDPAVLRKVVSVKFQSAGGVCEVDALVLHVKRRRICAHPAVKKILTKMLKGRRGKKKLFIIGN
;
A
#
# COMPACT_ATOMS: atom_id res chain seq x y z
N MET A 1 30.16 32.47 24.05
CA MET A 1 29.27 31.42 24.62
C MET A 1 28.46 30.65 23.56
N ALA A 2 28.25 31.15 22.33
CA ALA A 2 27.34 30.54 21.35
C ALA A 2 27.87 29.39 20.44
N PRO A 3 29.17 29.27 20.08
CA PRO A 3 29.57 28.33 19.01
C PRO A 3 29.55 26.87 19.46
N ARG A 4 29.83 26.60 20.75
CA ARG A 4 29.79 25.25 21.32
C ARG A 4 28.38 24.66 21.33
N LEU A 5 27.36 25.50 21.51
CA LEU A 5 25.97 25.08 21.49
C LEU A 5 25.52 24.75 20.05
N LEU A 6 25.97 25.53 19.06
CA LEU A 6 25.69 25.27 17.65
C LEU A 6 26.30 23.95 17.17
N LEU A 7 27.53 23.63 17.62
CA LEU A 7 28.19 22.34 17.33
C LEU A 7 27.44 21.14 17.92
N LEU A 8 26.68 21.32 19.01
CA LEU A 8 25.87 20.26 19.61
C LEU A 8 24.49 20.11 18.96
N LEU A 9 23.92 21.20 18.42
CA LEU A 9 22.63 21.20 17.75
C LEU A 9 22.71 20.63 16.32
N LEU A 10 23.82 20.87 15.61
CA LEU A 10 24.03 20.37 14.25
C LEU A 10 23.88 18.84 14.10
N PRO A 11 24.52 17.99 14.93
CA PRO A 11 24.32 16.54 14.85
C PRO A 11 22.91 16.11 15.26
N LEU A 12 22.26 16.80 16.21
CA LEU A 12 20.87 16.53 16.60
C LEU A 12 19.91 16.77 15.43
N ILE A 13 20.08 17.89 14.73
CA ILE A 13 19.26 18.26 13.58
C ILE A 13 19.49 17.26 12.43
N LEU A 14 20.74 16.85 12.19
CA LEU A 14 21.08 15.85 11.19
C LEU A 14 20.43 14.49 11.49
N LEU A 15 20.48 14.04 12.75
CA LEU A 15 19.82 12.82 13.22
C LEU A 15 18.29 12.90 13.04
N LEU A 16 17.68 14.04 13.35
CA LEU A 16 16.24 14.25 13.21
C LEU A 16 15.79 14.20 11.73
N TRP A 17 16.56 14.82 10.84
CA TRP A 17 16.32 14.81 9.40
C TRP A 17 16.47 13.41 8.79
N LEU A 18 17.53 12.67 9.16
CA LEU A 18 17.75 11.31 8.66
C LEU A 18 16.57 10.37 8.99
N ASN A 19 16.09 10.42 10.23
CA ASN A 19 14.96 9.59 10.68
C ASN A 19 13.67 9.93 9.91
N LEU A 20 13.38 11.23 9.71
CA LEU A 20 12.17 11.67 9.01
C LEU A 20 12.14 11.20 7.55
N ILE A 21 13.28 11.25 6.85
CA ILE A 21 13.42 10.79 5.47
C ILE A 21 13.24 9.25 5.40
N CYS A 22 13.84 8.52 6.35
CA CYS A 22 13.80 7.06 6.35
C CYS A 22 12.36 6.52 6.50
N VAL A 23 11.58 7.09 7.41
CA VAL A 23 10.18 6.70 7.63
C VAL A 23 9.29 7.00 6.41
N ALA A 24 9.57 8.07 5.67
CA ALA A 24 8.83 8.42 4.46
C ALA A 24 9.11 7.47 3.28
N ALA A 25 10.27 6.81 3.27
CA ALA A 25 10.74 5.97 2.17
C ALA A 25 10.26 4.51 2.24
N ILE A 26 9.70 4.05 3.37
CA ILE A 26 9.28 2.65 3.54
C ILE A 26 8.04 2.39 2.68
N PRO A 27 8.12 1.52 1.65
CA PRO A 27 6.94 1.15 0.90
C PRO A 27 5.96 0.43 1.83
N LYS A 28 4.68 0.80 1.73
CA LYS A 28 3.60 0.17 2.49
C LYS A 28 3.32 -1.22 1.91
N CYS A 29 4.18 -2.18 2.24
CA CYS A 29 4.07 -3.58 1.84
C CYS A 29 2.98 -4.29 2.64
N CYS A 30 2.23 -5.16 1.97
CA CYS A 30 1.39 -6.16 2.63
C CYS A 30 2.26 -7.34 3.06
N VAL A 31 2.29 -7.62 4.36
CA VAL A 31 2.98 -8.78 4.95
C VAL A 31 2.01 -9.95 5.15
N THR A 32 0.75 -9.64 5.44
CA THR A 32 -0.34 -10.62 5.60
C THR A 32 -1.38 -10.46 4.51
N THR A 33 -1.80 -11.56 3.88
CA THR A 33 -2.84 -11.55 2.85
C THR A 33 -4.07 -12.35 3.29
N SER A 34 -5.26 -11.77 3.08
CA SER A 34 -6.52 -12.45 3.34
C SER A 34 -7.06 -13.08 2.05
N LYS A 35 -7.38 -14.38 2.10
CA LYS A 35 -8.06 -15.11 1.00
C LYS A 35 -9.58 -14.94 1.05
N ASN A 36 -10.13 -14.89 2.26
CA ASN A 36 -11.56 -14.72 2.50
C ASN A 36 -11.88 -13.24 2.73
N ILE A 37 -12.29 -12.56 1.66
CA ILE A 37 -12.80 -11.18 1.73
C ILE A 37 -14.27 -11.21 1.39
N ASP A 38 -15.05 -10.58 2.25
CA ASP A 38 -16.49 -10.51 2.10
C ASP A 38 -16.87 -9.92 0.72
N PRO A 39 -17.73 -10.59 -0.08
CA PRO A 39 -18.13 -10.10 -1.38
C PRO A 39 -18.76 -8.70 -1.34
N ALA A 40 -19.37 -8.30 -0.21
CA ALA A 40 -19.89 -6.95 -0.02
C ALA A 40 -18.77 -5.89 -0.02
N VAL A 41 -17.58 -6.23 0.47
CA VAL A 41 -16.40 -5.36 0.48
C VAL A 41 -15.78 -5.26 -0.91
N LEU A 42 -15.64 -6.39 -1.61
CA LEU A 42 -15.13 -6.43 -2.99
C LEU A 42 -15.96 -5.54 -3.93
N ARG A 43 -17.28 -5.48 -3.72
CA ARG A 43 -18.19 -4.61 -4.47
C ARG A 43 -17.98 -3.11 -4.23
N LYS A 44 -17.31 -2.72 -3.15
CA LYS A 44 -17.04 -1.33 -2.75
C LYS A 44 -15.63 -0.86 -3.14
N VAL A 45 -14.78 -1.75 -3.65
CA VAL A 45 -13.43 -1.42 -4.12
C VAL A 45 -13.49 -0.35 -5.21
N VAL A 46 -12.61 0.64 -5.09
CA VAL A 46 -12.47 1.75 -6.04
C VAL A 46 -11.25 1.52 -6.92
N SER A 47 -10.13 1.11 -6.33
CA SER A 47 -8.86 0.89 -7.04
C SER A 47 -8.17 -0.36 -6.54
N VAL A 48 -7.36 -0.98 -7.40
CA VAL A 48 -6.60 -2.17 -7.07
C VAL A 48 -5.16 -1.99 -7.51
N LYS A 49 -4.23 -2.27 -6.60
CA LYS A 49 -2.80 -2.25 -6.90
C LYS A 49 -2.23 -3.65 -6.71
N PHE A 50 -1.49 -4.14 -7.70
CA PHE A 50 -0.76 -5.38 -7.56
C PHE A 50 0.61 -5.08 -6.92
N GLN A 51 0.92 -5.81 -5.86
CA GLN A 51 2.22 -5.82 -5.22
C GLN A 51 2.90 -7.13 -5.62
N SER A 52 4.02 -7.01 -6.33
CA SER A 52 4.85 -8.15 -6.75
C SER A 52 5.87 -8.48 -5.67
N ALA A 53 6.12 -9.77 -5.45
CA ALA A 53 7.16 -10.32 -4.59
C ALA A 53 8.59 -10.07 -5.13
N GLY A 54 8.72 -9.71 -6.41
CA GLY A 54 10.03 -9.53 -7.08
C GLY A 54 10.66 -8.15 -6.92
N GLY A 55 10.14 -7.30 -6.02
CA GLY A 55 10.59 -5.92 -5.82
C GLY A 55 10.95 -5.62 -4.37
N VAL A 56 10.47 -4.50 -3.84
CA VAL A 56 10.76 -4.07 -2.45
C VAL A 56 9.97 -4.87 -1.39
N CYS A 57 8.98 -5.65 -1.81
CA CYS A 57 8.18 -6.50 -0.92
C CYS A 57 8.40 -7.97 -1.29
N GLU A 58 8.52 -8.86 -0.31
CA GLU A 58 8.83 -10.29 -0.51
C GLU A 58 7.61 -11.17 -0.83
N VAL A 59 6.39 -10.63 -0.72
CA VAL A 59 5.14 -11.38 -0.87
C VAL A 59 4.25 -10.76 -1.93
N ASP A 60 3.71 -11.60 -2.80
CA ASP A 60 2.69 -11.22 -3.77
C ASP A 60 1.38 -10.89 -3.06
N ALA A 61 0.89 -9.68 -3.26
CA ALA A 61 -0.35 -9.22 -2.64
C ALA A 61 -1.17 -8.36 -3.60
N LEU A 62 -2.49 -8.44 -3.43
CA LEU A 62 -3.44 -7.58 -4.12
C LEU A 62 -3.95 -6.53 -3.13
N VAL A 63 -3.52 -5.28 -3.29
CA VAL A 63 -3.93 -4.18 -2.41
C VAL A 63 -5.22 -3.58 -2.94
N LEU A 64 -6.31 -3.81 -2.21
CA LEU A 64 -7.64 -3.30 -2.52
C LEU A 64 -7.85 -1.97 -1.80
N HIS A 65 -8.16 -0.91 -2.55
CA HIS A 65 -8.53 0.38 -2.01
C HIS A 65 -10.06 0.50 -1.93
N VAL A 66 -10.59 0.54 -0.71
CA VAL A 66 -12.02 0.68 -0.43
C VAL A 66 -12.24 2.00 0.29
N LYS A 67 -12.65 3.05 -0.44
CA LYS A 67 -12.88 4.40 0.08
C LYS A 67 -11.72 4.89 0.99
N ARG A 68 -11.86 4.73 2.31
CA ARG A 68 -10.89 5.17 3.34
C ARG A 68 -9.97 4.06 3.89
N ARG A 69 -10.10 2.81 3.43
CA ARG A 69 -9.33 1.66 3.94
C ARG A 69 -8.59 0.95 2.81
N ARG A 70 -7.39 0.46 3.13
CA ARG A 70 -6.60 -0.44 2.27
C ARG A 70 -6.70 -1.86 2.84
N ILE A 71 -6.92 -2.84 1.97
CA ILE A 71 -7.07 -4.24 2.37
C ILE A 71 -6.08 -5.07 1.57
N CYS A 72 -5.27 -5.88 2.25
CA CYS A 72 -4.32 -6.80 1.64
C CYS A 72 -5.01 -8.13 1.33
N ALA A 73 -5.24 -8.40 0.05
CA ALA A 73 -5.86 -9.62 -0.43
C ALA A 73 -4.83 -10.57 -1.07
N HIS A 74 -5.10 -11.86 -1.01
CA HIS A 74 -4.28 -12.84 -1.69
C HIS A 74 -4.43 -12.71 -3.22
N PRO A 75 -3.38 -12.93 -4.03
CA PRO A 75 -3.43 -12.83 -5.50
C PRO A 75 -4.55 -13.66 -6.15
N ALA A 76 -4.89 -14.80 -5.56
CA ALA A 76 -6.00 -15.67 -5.98
C ALA A 76 -7.37 -14.95 -6.02
N VAL A 77 -7.59 -13.95 -5.16
CA VAL A 77 -8.83 -13.16 -5.10
C VAL A 77 -9.04 -12.33 -6.37
N LYS A 78 -7.98 -12.04 -7.14
CA LYS A 78 -8.05 -11.31 -8.41
C LYS A 78 -9.05 -11.94 -9.38
N LYS A 79 -9.01 -13.27 -9.55
CA LYS A 79 -9.91 -13.99 -10.49
C LYS A 79 -11.38 -13.83 -10.10
N ILE A 80 -11.68 -13.91 -8.81
CA ILE A 80 -13.03 -13.74 -8.26
C ILE A 80 -13.49 -12.30 -8.47
N LEU A 81 -12.65 -11.32 -8.12
CA LEU A 81 -12.94 -9.91 -8.28
C LEU A 81 -13.22 -9.54 -9.74
N THR A 82 -12.40 -10.01 -10.68
CA THR A 82 -12.60 -9.78 -12.12
C THR A 82 -13.92 -10.38 -12.60
N LYS A 83 -14.27 -11.61 -12.19
CA LYS A 83 -15.58 -12.22 -12.53
C LYS A 83 -16.75 -11.41 -11.99
N MET A 84 -16.69 -10.98 -10.73
CA MET A 84 -17.75 -10.18 -10.10
C MET A 84 -17.94 -8.81 -10.78
N LEU A 85 -16.85 -8.19 -11.26
CA LEU A 85 -16.89 -6.90 -11.94
C LEU A 85 -17.31 -7.02 -13.40
N LYS A 86 -16.98 -8.13 -14.08
CA LYS A 86 -17.40 -8.39 -15.47
C LYS A 86 -18.92 -8.45 -15.62
N GLY A 87 -19.63 -8.88 -14.57
CA GLY A 87 -21.10 -8.80 -14.49
C GLY A 87 -21.68 -7.40 -14.25
N ARG A 88 -20.84 -6.38 -13.99
CA ARG A 88 -21.24 -4.99 -13.67
C ARG A 88 -20.81 -4.00 -14.76
N ARG A 89 -21.20 -4.25 -16.02
CA ARG A 89 -20.85 -3.46 -17.22
C ARG A 89 -21.18 -1.94 -17.20
N GLY A 90 -21.47 -1.30 -16.06
CA GLY A 90 -21.93 0.10 -16.05
C GLY A 90 -21.51 1.04 -14.90
N LYS A 91 -20.74 0.65 -13.87
CA LYS A 91 -20.58 1.56 -12.70
C LYS A 91 -19.22 1.75 -12.05
N LYS A 92 -18.16 0.96 -12.28
CA LYS A 92 -16.83 1.27 -11.69
C LYS A 92 -15.71 0.70 -12.57
N LYS A 93 -14.93 1.57 -13.22
CA LYS A 93 -13.70 1.19 -13.91
C LYS A 93 -12.67 0.84 -12.83
N LEU A 94 -12.46 -0.46 -12.60
CA LEU A 94 -11.42 -0.92 -11.67
C LEU A 94 -10.07 -0.57 -12.28
N PHE A 95 -9.41 0.45 -11.74
CA PHE A 95 -8.07 0.82 -12.18
C PHE A 95 -7.09 -0.15 -11.53
N ILE A 96 -6.57 -1.08 -12.35
CA ILE A 96 -5.48 -1.97 -11.96
C ILE A 96 -4.20 -1.23 -12.32
N ILE A 97 -3.52 -0.68 -11.32
CA ILE A 97 -2.19 -0.10 -11.51
C ILE A 97 -1.22 -1.27 -11.48
N GLY A 98 -0.75 -1.68 -12.65
CA GLY A 98 0.45 -2.49 -12.79
C GLY A 98 1.66 -1.59 -12.55
N ASN A 99 2.62 -2.10 -11.79
CA ASN A 99 3.98 -1.59 -11.83
C ASN A 99 4.75 -2.38 -12.88
#